data_AF-A0A8J7W553-F1
#
_entry.id   AF-A0A8J7W553-F1
#
_cell.length_a   1.000
_cell.length_b   1.000
_cell.length_c   1.000
_cell.angle_alpha   90.00
_cell.angle_beta   90.00
_cell.angle_gamma   90.00
#
_symmetry.space_group_name_H-M   'P 1'
#
loop_
_entity.id
_entity.type
_entity.pdbx_description
1 polymer ?
#
loop_
_entity_poly.entity_id
_entity_poly.type
_entity_poly.pdbx_seq_one_letter_code
_entity_poly.pdbx_strand_id
1 'polypeptide(L)'
;MDNIILYLLQTIQQLYQQNCWLLNFICRYIPLKQWAFDDSHSPKYQKFTTDKLPIIRTFIRQDWQFLLEYYSWKYNKPLRPVQRRNGKSIPEDTICPLCGAPHLYIYDNNGGNGQYQCKVCGQTFITGEIVTSPIRFVCPYCGHALVAKKDRAFFHIHKCVNPKCSFYLHNLKKVDKEHLDEAYGKNKYKLHYIYREFTVDFFRMDLSSLPKNASSLKFTKHNSHIMSLCLTMHVNLQLSLRRTAQALDDLYGIKISHQMVANYARTAALVIKPFVDHYDYPKSSTFIADETYIKVRSVKAYVWLIMDAVSRSILGYQVSDNRSVGPCILAMRMAFRGLKKLPENFRFIADGYSAYPLAAQQFFREYGDAFKFDITQVIGLTNDDAVTTEFRPFKQMVERLNRTFKASYRVSCGYDNYDGANYNVSLWVAYYNFLRPHKHKNYHVLNKVEMLEGAENMPGKWQLLIYLGQQTILRLQEQQVSEGICS
;
A
#
# COMPACT_ATOMS: atom_id res chain seq x y z
N MET A 1 -32.49 41.20 -30.27
CA MET A 1 -31.34 40.41 -29.78
C MET A 1 -30.85 40.90 -28.42
N ASP A 2 -30.94 42.21 -28.14
CA ASP A 2 -30.43 42.84 -26.89
C ASP A 2 -31.11 42.36 -25.59
N ASN A 3 -32.36 41.91 -25.67
CA ASN A 3 -33.14 41.49 -24.48
C ASN A 3 -32.71 40.10 -23.95
N ILE A 4 -32.24 39.20 -24.82
CA ILE A 4 -31.77 37.87 -24.40
C ILE A 4 -30.40 37.97 -23.72
N ILE A 5 -29.51 38.82 -24.24
CA ILE A 5 -28.18 39.02 -23.66
C ILE A 5 -28.30 39.65 -22.27
N LEU A 6 -29.16 40.66 -22.11
CA LEU A 6 -29.41 41.29 -20.82
C LEU A 6 -30.02 40.31 -19.81
N TYR A 7 -30.98 39.49 -20.23
CA TYR A 7 -31.59 38.45 -19.40
C TYR A 7 -30.58 37.39 -18.94
N LEU A 8 -29.69 36.95 -19.84
CA LEU A 8 -28.63 35.99 -19.50
C LEU A 8 -27.62 36.60 -18.52
N LEU A 9 -27.23 37.87 -18.71
CA LEU A 9 -26.32 38.56 -17.80
C LEU A 9 -26.90 38.74 -16.40
N GLN A 10 -28.18 39.11 -16.30
CA GLN A 10 -28.89 39.20 -15.01
C GLN A 10 -29.00 37.85 -14.32
N THR A 11 -29.27 36.78 -15.09
CA THR A 11 -29.32 35.41 -14.56
C THR A 11 -27.95 34.95 -14.06
N ILE A 12 -26.87 35.25 -14.79
CA ILE A 12 -25.49 34.96 -14.36
C ILE A 12 -25.15 35.70 -13.07
N GLN A 13 -25.52 36.97 -12.94
CA GLN A 13 -25.29 37.75 -11.71
C GLN A 13 -26.07 37.19 -10.51
N GLN A 14 -27.33 36.79 -10.70
CA GLN A 14 -28.12 36.15 -9.64
C GLN A 14 -27.52 34.81 -9.21
N LEU A 15 -27.12 33.96 -10.17
CA LEU A 15 -26.46 32.68 -9.88
C LEU A 15 -25.11 32.88 -9.17
N TYR A 16 -24.35 33.92 -9.54
CA TYR A 16 -23.11 34.27 -8.86
C TYR A 16 -23.35 34.68 -7.40
N GLN A 17 -24.36 35.51 -7.14
CA GLN A 17 -24.75 35.90 -5.78
C GLN A 17 -25.21 34.70 -4.95
N GLN A 18 -26.01 33.80 -5.54
CA GLN A 18 -26.42 32.55 -4.89
C GLN A 18 -25.22 31.65 -4.55
N ASN A 19 -24.27 31.51 -5.48
CA ASN A 19 -23.04 30.74 -5.22
C ASN A 19 -22.19 31.36 -4.10
N CYS A 20 -22.05 32.69 -4.06
CA CYS A 20 -21.34 33.38 -2.99
C CYS A 20 -22.03 33.20 -1.62
N TRP A 21 -23.36 33.24 -1.61
CA TRP A 21 -24.15 32.99 -0.41
C TRP A 21 -24.02 31.54 0.06
N LEU A 22 -24.15 30.57 -0.85
CA LEU A 22 -23.98 29.14 -0.56
C LEU A 22 -22.57 28.84 -0.04
N LEU A 23 -21.53 29.41 -0.62
CA LEU A 23 -20.15 29.27 -0.13
C LEU A 23 -20.01 29.81 1.30
N ASN A 24 -20.54 31.01 1.58
CA ASN A 24 -20.53 31.55 2.93
C ASN A 24 -21.34 30.69 3.90
N PHE A 25 -22.50 30.20 3.49
CA PHE A 25 -23.33 29.32 4.30
C PHE A 25 -22.62 28.01 4.64
N ILE A 26 -22.00 27.38 3.64
CA ILE A 26 -21.20 26.16 3.82
C ILE A 26 -20.02 26.44 4.75
N CYS A 27 -19.24 27.49 4.53
CA CYS A 27 -18.08 27.82 5.36
C CYS A 27 -18.44 28.14 6.82
N ARG A 28 -19.65 28.69 7.06
CA ARG A 28 -20.04 29.21 8.38
C ARG A 28 -20.88 28.23 9.20
N TYR A 29 -21.67 27.38 8.55
CA TYR A 29 -22.67 26.53 9.22
C TYR A 29 -22.52 25.04 8.94
N ILE A 30 -21.86 24.67 7.85
CA ILE A 30 -21.51 23.27 7.62
C ILE A 30 -20.08 23.11 8.14
N PRO A 31 -19.86 22.38 9.24
CA PRO A 31 -18.52 21.92 9.55
C PRO A 31 -18.13 20.99 8.41
N LEU A 32 -17.48 21.54 7.39
CA LEU A 32 -16.72 20.78 6.44
C LEU A 32 -15.72 20.04 7.32
N LYS A 33 -16.03 18.78 7.63
CA LYS A 33 -15.02 17.80 7.98
C LYS A 33 -14.15 17.70 6.74
N GLN A 34 -13.30 18.70 6.52
CA GLN A 34 -12.05 18.52 5.84
C GLN A 34 -11.53 17.24 6.47
N TRP A 35 -11.37 16.20 5.67
CA TRP A 35 -10.70 15.01 6.15
C TRP A 35 -9.30 15.47 6.53
N ALA A 36 -9.16 15.87 7.79
CA ALA A 36 -7.90 16.24 8.37
C ALA A 36 -7.05 14.98 8.18
N PHE A 37 -6.04 15.10 7.33
CA PHE A 37 -4.95 14.16 7.32
C PHE A 37 -4.31 14.28 8.70
N ASP A 38 -4.80 13.46 9.62
CA ASP A 38 -4.54 13.59 11.03
C ASP A 38 -3.34 12.71 11.38
N ASP A 39 -2.20 13.20 10.93
CA ASP A 39 -0.87 13.00 11.49
C ASP A 39 -0.19 14.39 11.40
N SER A 40 -0.48 15.26 12.39
CA SER A 40 0.06 16.61 12.66
C SER A 40 0.04 17.67 11.53
N HIS A 41 -0.25 18.92 11.89
CA HIS A 41 -0.40 20.04 10.95
C HIS A 41 0.76 21.06 10.96
N SER A 42 1.89 20.79 11.61
CA SER A 42 3.00 21.76 11.65
C SER A 42 3.80 21.75 10.32
N PRO A 43 3.86 22.87 9.57
CA PRO A 43 4.64 22.96 8.33
C PRO A 43 6.15 22.79 8.56
N LYS A 44 6.63 23.00 9.79
CA LYS A 44 8.05 23.04 10.15
C LYS A 44 8.62 21.68 10.59
N TYR A 45 7.78 20.74 11.03
CA TYR A 45 8.26 19.59 11.82
C TYR A 45 7.75 18.20 11.43
N GLN A 46 7.10 17.98 10.28
CA GLN A 46 6.73 16.59 9.92
C GLN A 46 6.99 16.13 8.48
N LYS A 47 8.08 15.37 8.37
CA LYS A 47 8.17 14.20 7.49
C LYS A 47 7.42 13.05 8.17
N PHE A 48 6.50 12.36 7.47
CA PHE A 48 5.81 11.20 8.02
C PHE A 48 6.82 10.13 8.43
N THR A 49 6.79 9.68 9.68
CA THR A 49 7.74 8.70 10.25
C THR A 49 7.02 7.50 10.86
N THR A 50 7.52 6.30 10.53
CA THR A 50 7.11 5.05 11.15
C THR A 50 7.89 4.81 12.44
N ASP A 51 7.20 4.36 13.49
CA ASP A 51 7.86 4.04 14.77
C ASP A 51 8.41 2.60 14.75
N LYS A 52 9.30 2.31 15.70
CA LYS A 52 9.77 0.94 15.98
C LYS A 52 8.58 -0.01 16.19
N LEU A 53 8.76 -1.29 15.87
CA LEU A 53 7.72 -2.31 16.11
C LEU A 53 7.43 -2.46 17.61
N PRO A 54 6.18 -2.76 18.01
CA PRO A 54 5.80 -2.97 19.39
C PRO A 54 6.31 -4.30 19.89
N ILE A 55 6.37 -4.43 21.21
CA ILE A 55 6.60 -5.72 21.84
C ILE A 55 5.28 -6.47 21.82
N ILE A 56 5.25 -7.62 21.14
CA ILE A 56 4.11 -8.51 21.10
C ILE A 56 4.18 -9.41 22.33
N ARG A 57 3.20 -9.29 23.24
CA ARG A 57 3.03 -10.25 24.34
C ARG A 57 1.94 -11.24 23.97
N THR A 58 2.36 -12.47 23.70
CA THR A 58 1.44 -13.60 23.55
C THR A 58 0.93 -14.03 24.90
N PHE A 59 -0.32 -14.51 24.94
CA PHE A 59 -0.83 -15.19 26.12
C PHE A 59 -0.13 -16.54 26.23
N ILE A 60 0.59 -16.76 27.33
CA ILE A 60 1.18 -18.05 27.67
C ILE A 60 0.37 -18.59 28.85
N ARG A 61 -0.29 -19.73 28.64
CA ARG A 61 -0.94 -20.46 29.73
C ARG A 61 0.16 -20.90 30.69
N GLN A 62 0.04 -20.49 31.94
CA GLN A 62 1.00 -20.89 32.97
C GLN A 62 0.58 -22.26 33.52
N ASP A 63 1.53 -22.99 34.08
CA ASP A 63 1.24 -24.21 34.83
C ASP A 63 1.40 -23.91 36.32
N TRP A 64 0.31 -24.07 37.08
CA TRP A 64 0.32 -23.84 38.51
C TRP A 64 1.25 -24.80 39.27
N GLN A 65 1.44 -26.03 38.79
CA GLN A 65 2.33 -27.01 39.44
C GLN A 65 3.79 -26.54 39.34
N PHE A 66 4.23 -26.20 38.12
CA PHE A 66 5.53 -25.59 37.90
C PHE A 66 5.74 -24.31 38.72
N LEU A 67 4.73 -23.44 38.82
CA LEU A 67 4.83 -22.21 39.62
C LEU A 67 5.03 -22.51 41.11
N LEU A 68 4.38 -23.53 41.66
CA LEU A 68 4.58 -23.92 43.06
C LEU A 68 6.02 -24.40 43.31
N GLU A 69 6.58 -25.20 42.39
CA GLU A 69 7.98 -25.63 42.46
C GLU A 69 8.94 -24.43 42.35
N TYR A 70 8.67 -23.50 41.42
CA TYR A 70 9.44 -22.27 41.28
C TYR A 70 9.42 -21.41 42.56
N TYR A 71 8.26 -21.25 43.20
CA TYR A 71 8.16 -20.52 44.48
C TYR A 71 8.96 -21.22 45.58
N SER A 72 8.88 -22.55 45.66
CA SER A 72 9.63 -23.34 46.62
C SER A 72 11.14 -23.17 46.43
N TRP A 73 11.62 -23.28 45.19
CA TRP A 73 13.03 -23.08 44.84
C TRP A 73 13.52 -21.65 45.11
N LYS A 74 12.75 -20.63 44.69
CA LYS A 74 13.18 -19.22 44.77
C LYS A 74 13.13 -18.66 46.19
N TYR A 75 12.12 -19.03 46.98
CA TYR A 75 11.88 -18.45 48.30
C TYR A 75 12.16 -19.43 49.45
N ASN A 76 12.63 -20.64 49.16
CA ASN A 76 12.85 -21.73 50.12
C ASN A 76 11.63 -22.02 51.01
N LYS A 77 10.42 -21.76 50.49
CA LYS A 77 9.16 -21.94 51.22
C LYS A 77 8.06 -22.39 50.25
N PRO A 78 7.32 -23.47 50.57
CA PRO A 78 6.20 -23.89 49.74
C PRO A 78 5.03 -22.91 49.88
N LEU A 79 4.45 -22.51 48.75
CA LEU A 79 3.26 -21.67 48.72
C LEU A 79 2.05 -22.49 49.19
N ARG A 80 1.53 -22.18 50.38
CA ARG A 80 0.39 -22.91 50.97
C ARG A 80 -0.95 -22.47 50.35
N PRO A 81 -1.99 -23.33 50.39
CA PRO A 81 -3.36 -22.95 50.08
C PRO A 81 -3.86 -21.71 50.85
N VAL A 82 -4.95 -21.11 50.38
CA VAL A 82 -5.58 -19.96 51.02
C VAL A 82 -6.29 -20.41 52.31
N GLN A 83 -5.88 -19.88 53.47
CA GLN A 83 -6.63 -20.06 54.72
C GLN A 83 -7.77 -19.04 54.78
N ARG A 84 -9.01 -19.53 54.64
CA ARG A 84 -10.21 -18.69 54.65
C ARG A 84 -10.68 -18.48 56.09
N ARG A 85 -10.82 -17.23 56.53
CA ARG A 85 -11.19 -16.87 57.92
C ARG A 85 -12.69 -16.60 58.13
N ASN A 86 -13.44 -16.35 57.06
CA ASN A 86 -14.80 -15.80 57.14
C ASN A 86 -15.93 -16.80 56.78
N GLY A 87 -15.68 -18.11 56.81
CA GLY A 87 -16.70 -19.16 56.53
C GLY A 87 -17.23 -19.23 55.09
N LYS A 88 -16.87 -18.29 54.21
CA LYS A 88 -17.24 -18.30 52.79
C LYS A 88 -16.40 -19.33 52.02
N SER A 89 -17.06 -20.29 51.37
CA SER A 89 -16.44 -21.26 50.46
C SER A 89 -16.51 -20.75 49.01
N ILE A 90 -15.42 -20.95 48.26
CA ILE A 90 -15.41 -20.78 46.81
C ILE A 90 -15.84 -22.12 46.21
N PRO A 91 -16.71 -22.13 45.17
CA PRO A 91 -17.11 -23.35 44.48
C PRO A 91 -15.92 -24.20 44.04
N GLU A 92 -16.02 -25.53 44.21
CA GLU A 92 -14.89 -26.44 43.97
C GLU A 92 -14.46 -26.53 42.49
N ASP A 93 -15.39 -26.24 41.59
CA ASP A 93 -15.24 -26.13 40.14
C ASP A 93 -14.51 -24.85 39.70
N THR A 94 -14.24 -23.92 40.62
CA THR A 94 -13.52 -22.68 40.30
C THR A 94 -12.04 -22.97 40.08
N ILE A 95 -11.59 -22.79 38.83
CA ILE A 95 -10.19 -22.96 38.42
C ILE A 95 -9.66 -21.62 37.91
N CYS A 96 -8.40 -21.31 38.22
CA CYS A 96 -7.76 -20.12 37.67
C CYS A 96 -7.63 -20.25 36.14
N PRO A 97 -8.19 -19.34 35.36
CA PRO A 97 -8.17 -19.43 33.90
C PRO A 97 -6.79 -19.15 33.27
N LEU A 98 -5.85 -18.55 34.02
CA LEU A 98 -4.48 -18.28 33.56
C LEU A 98 -3.53 -19.47 33.80
N CYS A 99 -3.54 -20.03 35.01
CA CYS A 99 -2.56 -21.04 35.42
C CYS A 99 -3.12 -22.44 35.72
N GLY A 100 -4.46 -22.59 35.76
CA GLY A 100 -5.10 -23.85 36.12
C GLY A 100 -5.13 -24.16 37.62
N ALA A 101 -4.71 -23.24 38.49
CA ALA A 101 -4.73 -23.47 39.93
C ALA A 101 -6.16 -23.75 40.45
N PRO A 102 -6.36 -24.77 41.31
CA PRO A 102 -7.68 -25.12 41.83
C PRO A 102 -8.19 -24.12 42.87
N HIS A 103 -9.48 -24.23 43.22
CA HIS A 103 -10.19 -23.35 44.17
C HIS A 103 -9.44 -23.13 45.50
N LEU A 104 -8.64 -24.11 45.96
CA LEU A 104 -7.81 -24.05 47.17
C LEU A 104 -6.81 -22.87 47.18
N TYR A 105 -6.37 -22.41 45.99
CA TYR A 105 -5.41 -21.32 45.84
C TYR A 105 -6.05 -20.01 45.39
N ILE A 106 -7.38 -19.88 45.50
CA ILE A 106 -8.11 -18.72 45.02
C ILE A 106 -8.66 -17.92 46.21
N TYR A 107 -8.49 -16.61 46.15
CA TYR A 107 -9.10 -15.62 47.04
C TYR A 107 -10.42 -15.13 46.44
N ASP A 108 -11.41 -14.90 47.29
CA ASP A 108 -12.55 -14.04 46.98
C ASP A 108 -12.10 -12.59 47.16
N ASN A 109 -11.83 -11.91 46.04
CA ASN A 109 -11.18 -10.60 46.03
C ASN A 109 -12.14 -9.47 46.43
N ASN A 110 -13.44 -9.63 46.14
CA ASN A 110 -14.47 -8.63 46.40
C ASN A 110 -15.54 -9.11 47.40
N GLY A 111 -15.23 -10.09 48.25
CA GLY A 111 -16.08 -10.51 49.36
C GLY A 111 -17.48 -11.02 48.96
N GLY A 112 -17.63 -11.61 47.77
CA GLY A 112 -18.87 -12.24 47.29
C GLY A 112 -19.47 -11.62 46.03
N ASN A 113 -18.89 -10.52 45.50
CA ASN A 113 -19.36 -9.85 44.28
C ASN A 113 -18.76 -10.44 42.99
N GLY A 114 -18.45 -11.75 42.98
CA GLY A 114 -18.08 -12.49 41.76
C GLY A 114 -16.66 -12.29 41.22
N GLN A 115 -15.79 -11.51 41.87
CA GLN A 115 -14.38 -11.36 41.46
C GLN A 115 -13.44 -12.18 42.35
N TYR A 116 -12.65 -13.06 41.72
CA TYR A 116 -11.66 -13.91 42.35
C TYR A 116 -10.23 -13.46 42.04
N GLN A 117 -9.26 -13.83 42.89
CA GLN A 117 -7.83 -13.62 42.65
C GLN A 117 -7.04 -14.90 42.93
N CYS A 118 -6.21 -15.33 41.98
CA CYS A 118 -5.35 -16.49 42.15
C CYS A 118 -4.12 -16.15 42.99
N LYS A 119 -3.86 -16.92 44.05
CA LYS A 119 -2.66 -16.81 44.90
C LYS A 119 -1.38 -17.24 44.17
N VAL A 120 -1.48 -18.19 43.23
CA VAL A 120 -0.31 -18.76 42.53
C VAL A 120 0.22 -17.77 41.48
N CYS A 121 -0.62 -17.31 40.56
CA CYS A 121 -0.21 -16.42 39.47
C CYS A 121 -0.60 -14.94 39.66
N GLY A 122 -1.35 -14.59 40.70
CA GLY A 122 -1.79 -13.22 40.97
C GLY A 122 -2.98 -12.72 40.12
N GLN A 123 -3.46 -13.53 39.16
CA GLN A 123 -4.51 -13.13 38.22
C GLN A 123 -5.87 -12.94 38.90
N THR A 124 -6.51 -11.81 38.64
CA THR A 124 -7.92 -11.56 38.99
C THR A 124 -8.85 -11.98 37.85
N PHE A 125 -9.98 -12.63 38.15
CA PHE A 125 -10.93 -13.16 37.15
C PHE A 125 -12.35 -13.33 37.73
N ILE A 126 -13.35 -13.54 36.87
CA ILE A 126 -14.76 -13.86 37.20
C ILE A 126 -15.07 -15.30 36.74
N THR A 127 -15.97 -16.02 37.42
CA THR A 127 -16.38 -17.38 37.04
C THR A 127 -16.95 -17.41 35.61
N GLY A 128 -16.41 -18.28 34.75
CA GLY A 128 -16.78 -18.36 33.33
C GLY A 128 -15.88 -17.55 32.38
N GLU A 129 -14.95 -16.73 32.89
CA GLU A 129 -13.97 -16.07 32.04
C GLU A 129 -12.93 -17.06 31.51
N ILE A 130 -12.98 -17.34 30.21
CA ILE A 130 -11.86 -17.95 29.49
C ILE A 130 -10.82 -16.84 29.29
N VAL A 131 -9.68 -16.90 29.98
CA VAL A 131 -8.57 -15.97 29.78
C VAL A 131 -7.80 -16.40 28.54
N THR A 132 -8.43 -16.41 27.38
CA THR A 132 -7.73 -16.26 26.10
C THR A 132 -7.60 -14.77 25.86
N SER A 133 -6.66 -14.10 26.53
CA SER A 133 -6.42 -12.70 26.18
C SER A 133 -5.82 -12.66 24.77
N PRO A 134 -6.36 -11.84 23.86
CA PRO A 134 -5.78 -11.68 22.53
C PRO A 134 -4.33 -11.19 22.64
N ILE A 135 -3.56 -11.37 21.57
CA ILE A 135 -2.22 -10.82 21.40
C ILE A 135 -2.20 -9.35 21.91
N ARG A 136 -1.38 -9.06 22.91
CA ARG A 136 -1.29 -7.70 23.50
C ARG A 136 -0.09 -6.97 22.91
N PHE A 137 -0.35 -5.87 22.21
CA PHE A 137 0.71 -4.95 21.79
C PHE A 137 1.14 -4.05 22.92
N VAL A 138 2.45 -3.98 23.16
CA VAL A 138 3.05 -3.20 24.25
C VAL A 138 4.01 -2.16 23.69
N CYS A 139 3.97 -0.96 24.27
CA CYS A 139 4.88 0.13 23.92
C CYS A 139 6.33 -0.26 24.23
N PRO A 140 7.26 -0.20 23.25
CA PRO A 140 8.65 -0.60 23.44
C PRO A 140 9.42 0.36 24.38
N TYR A 141 8.89 1.56 24.60
CA TYR A 141 9.55 2.61 25.39
C TYR A 141 9.17 2.61 26.87
N CYS A 142 7.99 2.10 27.23
CA CYS A 142 7.48 2.18 28.61
C CYS A 142 6.77 0.91 29.10
N GLY A 143 6.65 -0.13 28.26
CA GLY A 143 6.01 -1.38 28.67
C GLY A 143 4.49 -1.29 28.86
N HIS A 144 3.86 -0.14 28.58
CA HIS A 144 2.41 0.03 28.69
C HIS A 144 1.67 -0.57 27.50
N ALA A 145 0.51 -1.18 27.74
CA ALA A 145 -0.34 -1.72 26.70
C ALA A 145 -0.80 -0.61 25.73
N LEU A 146 -0.80 -0.91 24.43
CA LEU A 146 -1.29 0.02 23.43
C LEU A 146 -2.81 -0.06 23.35
N VAL A 147 -3.43 1.08 23.07
CA VAL A 147 -4.89 1.20 22.94
C VAL A 147 -5.22 1.47 21.48
N ALA A 148 -6.10 0.66 20.89
CA ALA A 148 -6.66 0.91 19.56
C ALA A 148 -7.45 2.23 19.59
N LYS A 149 -7.15 3.14 18.67
CA LYS A 149 -7.76 4.48 18.61
C LYS A 149 -8.55 4.73 17.34
N LYS A 150 -8.10 4.17 16.21
CA LYS A 150 -8.70 4.42 14.90
C LYS A 150 -8.56 3.19 14.02
N ASP A 151 -9.58 2.94 13.23
CA ASP A 151 -9.58 1.90 12.20
C ASP A 151 -9.43 2.54 10.83
N ARG A 152 -8.55 1.98 10.01
CA ARG A 152 -8.36 2.34 8.60
C ARG A 152 -8.61 1.10 7.74
N ALA A 153 -8.82 1.30 6.44
CA ALA A 153 -9.18 0.23 5.51
C ALA A 153 -8.29 -1.04 5.59
N PHE A 154 -6.99 -0.88 5.89
CA PHE A 154 -6.01 -1.99 5.91
C PHE A 154 -5.25 -2.13 7.23
N PHE A 155 -5.48 -1.24 8.21
CA PHE A 155 -4.76 -1.31 9.48
C PHE A 155 -5.47 -0.61 10.63
N HIS A 156 -5.25 -1.13 11.84
CA HIS A 156 -5.67 -0.51 13.11
C HIS A 156 -4.53 0.34 13.67
N ILE A 157 -4.87 1.53 14.16
CA ILE A 157 -3.92 2.45 14.79
C ILE A 157 -3.97 2.28 16.31
N HIS A 158 -2.87 1.79 16.86
CA HIS A 158 -2.64 1.58 18.30
C HIS A 158 -1.78 2.72 18.86
N LYS A 159 -2.20 3.34 19.95
CA LYS A 159 -1.50 4.49 20.58
C LYS A 159 -1.08 4.16 22.01
N CYS A 160 0.15 4.53 22.37
CA CYS A 160 0.56 4.56 23.77
C CYS A 160 -0.04 5.78 24.49
N VAL A 161 -0.95 5.53 25.44
CA VAL A 161 -1.64 6.58 26.20
C VAL A 161 -0.91 6.99 27.48
N ASN A 162 0.20 6.33 27.83
CA ASN A 162 0.94 6.60 29.06
C ASN A 162 1.63 7.99 29.01
N PRO A 163 1.24 8.96 29.86
CA PRO A 163 1.84 10.29 29.90
C PRO A 163 3.26 10.30 30.49
N LYS A 164 3.68 9.22 31.18
CA LYS A 164 5.04 9.04 31.69
C LYS A 164 5.95 8.29 30.72
N CYS A 165 5.49 8.01 29.50
CA CYS A 165 6.28 7.32 28.49
C CYS A 165 7.51 8.16 28.09
N SER A 166 8.70 7.56 28.06
CA SER A 166 9.93 8.23 27.67
C SER A 166 9.86 8.86 26.27
N PHE A 167 9.23 8.17 25.32
CA PHE A 167 8.97 8.71 23.97
C PHE A 167 8.09 9.97 23.99
N TYR A 168 7.02 9.94 24.78
CA TYR A 168 6.10 11.07 24.91
C TYR A 168 6.80 12.28 25.55
N LEU A 169 7.50 12.07 26.66
CA LEU A 169 8.23 13.13 27.35
C LEU A 169 9.34 13.71 26.49
N HIS A 170 10.04 12.88 25.71
CA HIS A 170 11.07 13.33 24.78
C HIS A 170 10.51 14.23 23.67
N ASN A 171 9.38 13.86 23.07
CA ASN A 171 8.76 14.67 22.03
C ASN A 171 8.07 15.92 22.58
N LEU A 172 7.51 15.84 23.78
CA LEU A 172 6.90 16.99 24.45
C LEU A 172 7.91 18.12 24.70
N LYS A 173 9.18 17.78 25.01
CA LYS A 173 10.26 18.76 25.15
C LYS A 173 10.62 19.50 23.86
N LYS A 174 10.24 18.97 22.69
CA LYS A 174 10.50 19.58 21.36
C LYS A 174 9.36 20.47 20.88
N VAL A 175 8.26 20.56 21.63
CA VAL A 175 7.12 21.41 21.29
C VAL A 175 7.49 22.86 21.61
N ASP A 176 7.22 23.76 20.66
CA ASP A 176 7.43 25.19 20.88
C ASP A 176 6.52 25.69 22.01
N LYS A 177 7.06 26.53 22.90
CA LYS A 177 6.34 27.01 24.09
C LYS A 177 5.01 27.66 23.74
N GLU A 178 4.98 28.45 22.67
CA GLU A 178 3.76 29.09 22.15
C GLU A 178 2.65 28.08 21.81
N HIS A 179 3.00 26.91 21.29
CA HIS A 179 2.04 25.85 20.97
C HIS A 179 1.64 24.99 22.18
N LEU A 180 2.34 25.10 23.32
CA LEU A 180 1.91 24.48 24.57
C LEU A 180 0.76 25.27 25.21
N ASP A 181 0.77 26.58 25.03
CA ASP A 181 -0.21 27.52 25.59
C ASP A 181 -1.45 27.69 24.70
N GLU A 182 -1.33 27.39 23.39
CA GLU A 182 -2.45 27.39 22.45
C GLU A 182 -3.41 26.21 22.66
N ALA A 183 -4.72 26.47 22.61
CA ALA A 183 -5.74 25.44 22.59
C ALA A 183 -5.52 24.49 21.39
N TYR A 184 -5.36 23.19 21.66
CA TYR A 184 -5.02 22.17 20.66
C TYR A 184 -3.65 22.33 19.99
N GLY A 185 -2.77 23.23 20.43
CA GLY A 185 -1.43 23.41 19.83
C GLY A 185 -0.56 22.14 19.90
N LYS A 186 -0.75 21.31 20.94
CA LYS A 186 -0.13 19.97 21.05
C LYS A 186 -0.50 19.00 19.92
N ASN A 187 -1.67 19.17 19.29
CA ASN A 187 -2.11 18.32 18.17
C ASN A 187 -1.31 18.61 16.89
N LYS A 188 -0.58 19.74 16.83
CA LYS A 188 0.34 20.05 15.74
C LYS A 188 1.59 19.17 15.74
N TYR A 189 1.79 18.33 16.78
CA TYR A 189 2.97 17.48 16.95
C TYR A 189 2.59 16.01 17.17
N LYS A 190 3.40 15.08 16.64
CA LYS A 190 3.33 13.65 17.01
C LYS A 190 4.03 13.44 18.35
N LEU A 191 3.24 13.41 19.42
CA LEU A 191 3.77 13.25 20.77
C LEU A 191 3.86 11.78 21.21
N HIS A 192 2.88 10.97 20.86
CA HIS A 192 2.79 9.61 21.36
C HIS A 192 3.37 8.59 20.38
N TYR A 193 3.85 7.48 20.94
CA TYR A 193 4.19 6.29 20.16
C TYR A 193 2.94 5.70 19.51
N ILE A 194 3.02 5.42 18.21
CA ILE A 194 1.92 4.90 17.40
C ILE A 194 2.38 3.63 16.67
N TYR A 195 1.65 2.54 16.87
CA TYR A 195 1.80 1.32 16.09
C TYR A 195 0.62 1.16 15.12
N ARG A 196 0.88 0.63 13.92
CA ARG A 196 -0.13 0.34 12.91
C ARG A 196 -0.13 -1.15 12.65
N GLU A 197 -1.19 -1.82 13.08
CA GLU A 197 -1.39 -3.25 12.90
C GLU A 197 -2.13 -3.48 11.57
N PHE A 198 -1.47 -4.11 10.61
CA PHE A 198 -2.08 -4.44 9.33
C PHE A 198 -3.00 -5.65 9.46
N THR A 199 -4.24 -5.51 8.96
CA THR A 199 -5.27 -6.56 9.01
C THR A 199 -5.23 -7.50 7.81
N VAL A 200 -4.49 -7.13 6.77
CA VAL A 200 -4.35 -7.86 5.51
C VAL A 200 -2.89 -8.20 5.29
N ASP A 201 -2.63 -9.47 4.96
CA ASP A 201 -1.31 -9.93 4.55
C ASP A 201 -1.12 -9.72 3.04
N PHE A 202 -0.50 -8.58 2.70
CA PHE A 202 -0.20 -8.24 1.31
C PHE A 202 0.90 -9.11 0.70
N PHE A 203 1.68 -9.86 1.49
CA PHE A 203 2.76 -10.72 0.98
C PHE A 203 2.26 -12.11 0.57
N ARG A 204 1.16 -12.58 1.17
CA ARG A 204 0.45 -13.80 0.75
C ARG A 204 -0.39 -13.65 -0.51
N MET A 205 -0.62 -12.42 -0.97
CA MET A 205 -1.38 -12.18 -2.21
C MET A 205 -0.60 -12.62 -3.45
N ASP A 206 -1.24 -13.38 -4.32
CA ASP A 206 -0.68 -13.74 -5.62
C ASP A 206 -0.73 -12.56 -6.60
N LEU A 207 0.46 -12.08 -6.99
CA LEU A 207 0.64 -11.01 -7.97
C LEU A 207 0.45 -11.49 -9.42
N SER A 208 0.50 -12.80 -9.64
CA SER A 208 0.51 -13.45 -10.96
C SER A 208 -0.84 -14.06 -11.34
N SER A 209 -1.87 -13.89 -10.50
CA SER A 209 -3.21 -14.42 -10.74
C SER A 209 -3.78 -13.89 -12.07
N LEU A 210 -3.98 -14.80 -13.03
CA LEU A 210 -4.60 -14.47 -14.30
C LEU A 210 -6.12 -14.26 -14.08
N PRO A 211 -6.71 -13.19 -14.63
CA PRO A 211 -8.14 -12.97 -14.51
C PRO A 211 -8.92 -14.04 -15.30
N LYS A 212 -10.06 -14.45 -14.73
CA LYS A 212 -10.89 -15.60 -15.19
C LYS A 212 -11.42 -15.49 -16.63
N ASN A 213 -11.32 -14.32 -17.28
CA ASN A 213 -11.94 -14.00 -18.57
C ASN A 213 -10.91 -13.71 -19.67
N ALA A 214 -9.97 -14.62 -19.89
CA ALA A 214 -9.04 -14.55 -21.03
C ALA A 214 -9.78 -14.88 -22.34
N SER A 215 -9.71 -13.98 -23.31
CA SER A 215 -10.20 -14.25 -24.68
C SER A 215 -9.19 -15.14 -25.38
N SER A 216 -9.66 -16.16 -26.11
CA SER A 216 -8.77 -17.07 -26.84
C SER A 216 -8.01 -16.31 -27.93
N LEU A 217 -6.70 -16.56 -28.08
CA LEU A 217 -5.89 -16.13 -29.24
C LEU A 217 -6.26 -16.88 -30.55
N LYS A 218 -7.42 -17.56 -30.59
CA LYS A 218 -7.96 -18.18 -31.79
C LYS A 218 -8.66 -17.12 -32.63
N PHE A 219 -8.01 -16.75 -33.72
CA PHE A 219 -8.48 -15.76 -34.66
C PHE A 219 -9.53 -16.37 -35.61
N THR A 220 -10.74 -15.79 -35.67
CA THR A 220 -11.79 -16.25 -36.59
C THR A 220 -11.92 -15.40 -37.84
N LYS A 221 -11.68 -14.08 -37.74
CA LYS A 221 -11.86 -13.11 -38.84
C LYS A 221 -10.59 -12.32 -39.22
N HIS A 222 -9.68 -12.09 -38.30
CA HIS A 222 -8.48 -11.26 -38.52
C HIS A 222 -7.27 -11.95 -37.87
N ASN A 223 -6.08 -11.86 -38.48
CA ASN A 223 -4.90 -12.58 -38.02
C ASN A 223 -4.09 -11.84 -36.92
N SER A 224 -3.06 -12.50 -36.41
CA SER A 224 -2.12 -11.95 -35.41
C SER A 224 -1.41 -10.67 -35.86
N HIS A 225 -1.23 -10.49 -37.17
CA HIS A 225 -0.62 -9.27 -37.73
C HIS A 225 -1.53 -8.06 -37.55
N ILE A 226 -2.83 -8.19 -37.83
CA ILE A 226 -3.83 -7.12 -37.62
C ILE A 226 -3.92 -6.74 -36.14
N MET A 227 -3.92 -7.73 -35.24
CA MET A 227 -3.86 -7.47 -33.79
C MET A 227 -2.62 -6.64 -33.41
N SER A 228 -1.47 -6.94 -34.01
CA SER A 228 -0.21 -6.25 -33.71
C SER A 228 -0.14 -4.85 -34.33
N LEU A 229 -0.77 -4.63 -35.48
CA LEU A 229 -1.03 -3.30 -36.04
C LEU A 229 -1.94 -2.48 -35.10
N CYS A 230 -3.02 -3.07 -34.58
CA CYS A 230 -3.89 -2.43 -33.59
C CYS A 230 -3.09 -1.99 -32.36
N LEU A 231 -2.23 -2.84 -31.80
CA LEU A 231 -1.39 -2.50 -30.65
C LEU A 231 -0.39 -1.38 -30.99
N THR A 232 0.22 -1.42 -32.18
CA THR A 232 1.15 -0.38 -32.63
C THR A 232 0.44 0.99 -32.70
N MET A 233 -0.73 1.05 -33.33
CA MET A 233 -1.52 2.28 -33.45
C MET A 233 -2.06 2.77 -32.09
N HIS A 234 -2.60 1.85 -31.29
CA HIS A 234 -3.24 2.20 -30.03
C HIS A 234 -2.24 2.55 -28.92
N VAL A 235 -1.17 1.76 -28.77
CA VAL A 235 -0.20 1.88 -27.66
C VAL A 235 0.98 2.77 -28.06
N ASN A 236 1.67 2.45 -29.16
CA ASN A 236 2.89 3.18 -29.55
C ASN A 236 2.56 4.60 -30.02
N LEU A 237 1.55 4.72 -30.88
CA LEU A 237 1.08 6.01 -31.42
C LEU A 237 -0.02 6.67 -30.58
N GLN A 238 -0.42 6.03 -29.48
CA GLN A 238 -1.31 6.61 -28.46
C GLN A 238 -2.69 7.01 -29.02
N LEU A 239 -3.18 6.34 -30.05
CA LEU A 239 -4.48 6.61 -30.64
C LEU A 239 -5.61 6.06 -29.76
N SER A 240 -6.78 6.72 -29.78
CA SER A 240 -7.98 6.15 -29.17
C SER A 240 -8.42 4.88 -29.91
N LEU A 241 -9.28 4.06 -29.29
CA LEU A 241 -9.81 2.84 -29.93
C LEU A 241 -10.51 3.14 -31.26
N ARG A 242 -11.28 4.23 -31.32
CA ARG A 242 -11.99 4.67 -32.54
C ARG A 242 -11.03 5.22 -33.58
N ARG A 243 -10.04 6.02 -33.17
CA ARG A 243 -9.02 6.54 -34.09
C ARG A 243 -8.11 5.43 -34.63
N THR A 244 -7.87 4.39 -33.84
CA THR A 244 -7.14 3.20 -34.28
C THR A 244 -7.93 2.45 -35.34
N ALA A 245 -9.22 2.18 -35.10
CA ALA A 245 -10.09 1.56 -36.10
C ALA A 245 -10.16 2.40 -37.40
N GLN A 246 -10.31 3.72 -37.27
CA GLN A 246 -10.30 4.63 -38.41
C GLN A 246 -8.98 4.59 -39.18
N ALA A 247 -7.84 4.67 -38.48
CA ALA A 247 -6.52 4.64 -39.11
C ALA A 247 -6.24 3.32 -39.84
N LEU A 248 -6.77 2.20 -39.34
CA LEU A 248 -6.64 0.90 -40.01
C LEU A 248 -7.46 0.81 -41.29
N ASP A 249 -8.65 1.42 -41.32
CA ASP A 249 -9.46 1.52 -42.53
C ASP A 249 -8.83 2.49 -43.53
N ASP A 250 -8.47 3.71 -43.10
CA ASP A 250 -7.94 4.76 -43.97
C ASP A 250 -6.60 4.41 -44.61
N LEU A 251 -5.69 3.78 -43.85
CA LEU A 251 -4.33 3.52 -44.31
C LEU A 251 -4.16 2.14 -44.96
N TYR A 252 -4.97 1.16 -44.56
CA TYR A 252 -4.78 -0.24 -44.96
C TYR A 252 -6.06 -0.92 -45.49
N GLY A 253 -7.21 -0.23 -45.52
CA GLY A 253 -8.50 -0.80 -45.92
C GLY A 253 -9.02 -1.88 -44.95
N ILE A 254 -8.50 -1.93 -43.72
CA ILE A 254 -8.85 -2.96 -42.74
C ILE A 254 -10.01 -2.48 -41.88
N LYS A 255 -11.21 -2.94 -42.21
CA LYS A 255 -12.42 -2.66 -41.44
C LYS A 255 -12.47 -3.47 -40.15
N ILE A 256 -12.29 -2.79 -39.03
CA ILE A 256 -12.36 -3.36 -37.68
C ILE A 256 -13.13 -2.45 -36.73
N SER A 257 -13.89 -3.02 -35.80
CA SER A 257 -14.60 -2.23 -34.80
C SER A 257 -13.67 -1.75 -33.67
N HIS A 258 -13.93 -0.59 -33.10
CA HIS A 258 -13.22 -0.09 -31.92
C HIS A 258 -13.30 -1.07 -30.72
N GLN A 259 -14.40 -1.83 -30.61
CA GLN A 259 -14.56 -2.87 -29.59
C GLN A 259 -13.58 -4.03 -29.81
N MET A 260 -13.32 -4.39 -31.07
CA MET A 260 -12.33 -5.43 -31.39
C MET A 260 -10.90 -4.95 -31.06
N VAL A 261 -10.58 -3.68 -31.32
CA VAL A 261 -9.30 -3.07 -30.87
C VAL A 261 -9.16 -3.18 -29.35
N ALA A 262 -10.23 -2.91 -28.58
CA ALA A 262 -10.22 -3.04 -27.13
C ALA A 262 -10.03 -4.49 -26.68
N ASN A 263 -10.68 -5.44 -27.36
CA ASN A 263 -10.54 -6.86 -27.08
C ASN A 263 -9.10 -7.32 -27.34
N TYR A 264 -8.48 -6.93 -28.45
CA TYR A 264 -7.07 -7.20 -28.73
C TYR A 264 -6.13 -6.61 -27.70
N ALA A 265 -6.32 -5.34 -27.31
CA ALA A 265 -5.52 -4.73 -26.25
C ALA A 265 -5.66 -5.51 -24.93
N ARG A 266 -6.87 -5.92 -24.57
CA ARG A 266 -7.11 -6.77 -23.39
C ARG A 266 -6.36 -8.10 -23.49
N THR A 267 -6.52 -8.84 -24.57
CA THR A 267 -5.87 -10.15 -24.76
C THR A 267 -4.35 -10.01 -24.70
N ALA A 268 -3.80 -9.01 -25.40
CA ALA A 268 -2.36 -8.75 -25.39
C ALA A 268 -1.86 -8.42 -23.99
N ALA A 269 -2.57 -7.57 -23.24
CA ALA A 269 -2.18 -7.20 -21.88
C ALA A 269 -2.09 -8.42 -20.97
N LEU A 270 -3.08 -9.31 -21.03
CA LEU A 270 -3.12 -10.54 -20.23
C LEU A 270 -1.96 -11.48 -20.52
N VAL A 271 -1.59 -11.61 -21.79
CA VAL A 271 -0.54 -12.52 -22.22
C VAL A 271 0.85 -11.94 -21.97
N ILE A 272 1.05 -10.64 -22.22
CA ILE A 272 2.35 -9.98 -22.12
C ILE A 272 2.70 -9.66 -20.65
N LYS A 273 1.71 -9.37 -19.80
CA LYS A 273 1.94 -8.96 -18.40
C LYS A 273 2.82 -9.95 -17.63
N PRO A 274 2.59 -11.28 -17.66
CA PRO A 274 3.49 -12.24 -17.01
C PRO A 274 4.95 -12.10 -17.43
N PHE A 275 5.24 -11.94 -18.73
CA PHE A 275 6.61 -11.69 -19.20
C PHE A 275 7.18 -10.40 -18.63
N VAL A 276 6.42 -9.29 -18.72
CA VAL A 276 6.85 -7.97 -18.23
C VAL A 276 7.13 -8.00 -16.72
N ASP A 277 6.28 -8.67 -15.94
CA ASP A 277 6.36 -8.69 -14.48
C ASP A 277 7.43 -9.65 -13.94
N HIS A 278 7.86 -10.65 -14.73
CA HIS A 278 8.89 -11.63 -14.35
C HIS A 278 10.21 -11.44 -15.09
N TYR A 279 10.31 -10.41 -15.94
CA TYR A 279 11.57 -10.07 -16.59
C TYR A 279 12.63 -9.68 -15.56
N ASP A 280 13.85 -10.18 -15.76
CA ASP A 280 14.97 -9.87 -14.87
C ASP A 280 15.56 -8.48 -15.20
N TYR A 281 14.86 -7.44 -14.77
CA TYR A 281 15.32 -6.08 -14.98
C TYR A 281 16.65 -5.82 -14.24
N PRO A 282 17.59 -5.08 -14.86
CA PRO A 282 18.77 -4.59 -14.17
C PRO A 282 18.35 -3.59 -13.09
N LYS A 283 18.60 -3.95 -11.83
CA LYS A 283 18.24 -3.16 -10.64
C LYS A 283 19.49 -2.51 -10.07
N SER A 284 19.48 -1.18 -9.97
CA SER A 284 20.51 -0.41 -9.28
C SER A 284 20.19 -0.30 -7.78
N SER A 285 21.04 0.42 -7.04
CA SER A 285 20.78 0.75 -5.64
C SER A 285 19.78 1.88 -5.44
N THR A 286 19.24 2.51 -6.49
CA THR A 286 18.36 3.68 -6.32
C THR A 286 17.05 3.50 -7.08
N PHE A 287 15.95 3.35 -6.33
CA PHE A 287 14.60 3.28 -6.88
C PHE A 287 13.85 4.58 -6.64
N ILE A 288 13.01 4.96 -7.60
CA ILE A 288 12.22 6.18 -7.56
C ILE A 288 10.77 5.81 -7.76
N ALA A 289 9.89 6.33 -6.91
CA ALA A 289 8.46 6.09 -7.00
C ALA A 289 7.68 7.39 -6.98
N ASP A 290 6.57 7.37 -7.70
CA ASP A 290 5.55 8.40 -7.64
C ASP A 290 4.21 7.80 -8.04
N GLU A 291 3.13 8.44 -7.61
CA GLU A 291 1.78 8.06 -7.96
C GLU A 291 1.10 9.20 -8.71
N THR A 292 0.35 8.83 -9.74
CA THR A 292 -0.41 9.79 -10.54
C THR A 292 -1.88 9.41 -10.56
N TYR A 293 -2.73 10.42 -10.61
CA TYR A 293 -4.18 10.24 -10.70
C TYR A 293 -4.57 9.67 -12.07
N ILE A 294 -5.67 8.93 -12.16
CA ILE A 294 -6.42 8.61 -13.39
C ILE A 294 -7.92 8.73 -13.08
N LYS A 295 -8.79 8.50 -14.07
CA LYS A 295 -10.24 8.46 -13.87
C LYS A 295 -10.78 7.11 -14.32
N VAL A 296 -11.62 6.51 -13.49
CA VAL A 296 -12.43 5.34 -13.82
C VAL A 296 -13.88 5.73 -13.58
N ARG A 297 -14.73 5.74 -14.62
CA ARG A 297 -16.11 6.26 -14.59
C ARG A 297 -16.22 7.64 -13.90
N SER A 298 -15.33 8.55 -14.27
CA SER A 298 -15.22 9.90 -13.70
C SER A 298 -14.80 9.97 -12.22
N VAL A 299 -14.62 8.84 -11.55
CA VAL A 299 -14.09 8.76 -10.18
C VAL A 299 -12.57 8.79 -10.22
N LYS A 300 -11.95 9.54 -9.30
CA LYS A 300 -10.48 9.61 -9.18
C LYS A 300 -9.95 8.25 -8.72
N ALA A 301 -9.01 7.73 -9.50
CA ALA A 301 -8.23 6.53 -9.21
C ALA A 301 -6.72 6.88 -9.32
N TYR A 302 -5.85 5.91 -9.05
CA TYR A 302 -4.41 6.12 -8.92
C TYR A 302 -3.62 5.07 -9.70
N VAL A 303 -2.46 5.47 -10.21
CA VAL A 303 -1.44 4.58 -10.77
C VAL A 303 -0.15 4.84 -10.02
N TRP A 304 0.37 3.80 -9.39
CA TRP A 304 1.66 3.78 -8.73
C TRP A 304 2.70 3.32 -9.74
N LEU A 305 3.81 4.04 -9.86
CA LEU A 305 4.94 3.67 -10.72
C LEU A 305 6.22 3.70 -9.91
N ILE A 306 6.99 2.61 -9.98
CA ILE A 306 8.31 2.48 -9.39
C ILE A 306 9.30 2.19 -10.51
N MET A 307 10.33 3.03 -10.62
CA MET A 307 11.35 2.92 -11.65
C MET A 307 12.75 2.84 -11.04
N ASP A 308 13.65 2.19 -11.76
CA ASP A 308 15.08 2.24 -11.46
C ASP A 308 15.68 3.59 -11.91
N ALA A 309 16.53 4.19 -11.09
CA ALA A 309 17.13 5.49 -11.41
C ALA A 309 18.17 5.43 -12.53
N VAL A 310 18.84 4.29 -12.71
CA VAL A 310 19.95 4.13 -13.67
C VAL A 310 19.43 3.62 -15.01
N SER A 311 18.81 2.43 -15.02
CA SER A 311 18.28 1.80 -16.24
C SER A 311 17.01 2.47 -16.76
N ARG A 312 16.32 3.24 -15.92
CA ARG A 312 15.01 3.87 -16.17
C ARG A 312 13.87 2.90 -16.39
N SER A 313 14.10 1.60 -16.26
CA SER A 313 13.07 0.58 -16.38
C SER A 313 12.03 0.77 -15.29
N ILE A 314 10.75 0.64 -15.65
CA ILE A 314 9.66 0.54 -14.69
C ILE A 314 9.74 -0.87 -14.10
N LEU A 315 10.01 -0.94 -12.79
CA LEU A 315 10.19 -2.20 -12.06
C LEU A 315 8.90 -2.69 -11.42
N GLY A 316 8.01 -1.77 -11.03
CA GLY A 316 6.75 -2.10 -10.37
C GLY A 316 5.68 -1.07 -10.69
N TYR A 317 4.44 -1.51 -10.79
CA TYR A 317 3.31 -0.64 -11.07
C TYR A 317 2.02 -1.23 -10.53
N GLN A 318 1.07 -0.38 -10.14
CA GLN A 318 -0.24 -0.84 -9.67
C GLN A 318 -1.31 0.20 -9.94
N VAL A 319 -2.48 -0.21 -10.44
CA VAL A 319 -3.67 0.64 -10.48
C VAL A 319 -4.50 0.41 -9.22
N SER A 320 -5.04 1.49 -8.65
CA SER A 320 -5.91 1.41 -7.49
C SER A 320 -7.03 2.44 -7.51
N ASP A 321 -8.14 2.08 -6.86
CA ASP A 321 -9.30 2.93 -6.59
C ASP A 321 -9.04 3.98 -5.50
N ASN A 322 -8.08 3.69 -4.61
CA ASN A 322 -7.70 4.54 -3.50
C ASN A 322 -6.18 4.74 -3.44
N ARG A 323 -5.73 5.77 -2.70
CA ARG A 323 -4.30 6.07 -2.48
C ARG A 323 -3.77 5.36 -1.23
N SER A 324 -4.31 4.21 -0.83
CA SER A 324 -3.88 3.55 0.41
C SER A 324 -2.49 2.90 0.28
N VAL A 325 -1.98 2.41 1.41
CA VAL A 325 -0.71 1.68 1.48
C VAL A 325 -0.71 0.34 0.76
N GLY A 326 -1.85 -0.34 0.62
CA GLY A 326 -1.93 -1.68 0.01
C GLY A 326 -1.39 -1.71 -1.43
N PRO A 327 -1.94 -0.88 -2.35
CA PRO A 327 -1.43 -0.75 -3.71
C PRO A 327 0.05 -0.36 -3.80
N CYS A 328 0.53 0.48 -2.88
CA CYS A 328 1.95 0.84 -2.78
C CYS A 328 2.81 -0.38 -2.45
N ILE A 329 2.39 -1.22 -1.48
CA ILE A 329 3.07 -2.48 -1.16
C ILE A 329 3.09 -3.41 -2.37
N LEU A 330 1.98 -3.56 -3.10
CA LEU A 330 1.93 -4.42 -4.28
C LEU A 330 2.90 -3.96 -5.38
N ALA A 331 2.95 -2.65 -5.66
CA ALA A 331 3.91 -2.08 -6.61
C ALA A 331 5.36 -2.31 -6.15
N MET A 332 5.66 -2.12 -4.85
CA MET A 332 6.98 -2.40 -4.28
C MET A 332 7.34 -3.90 -4.35
N ARG A 333 6.38 -4.80 -4.10
CA ARG A 333 6.61 -6.26 -4.19
C ARG A 333 6.99 -6.65 -5.62
N MET A 334 6.36 -6.04 -6.63
CA MET A 334 6.76 -6.19 -8.02
C MET A 334 8.18 -5.67 -8.26
N ALA A 335 8.49 -4.45 -7.79
CA ALA A 335 9.80 -3.84 -8.01
C ALA A 335 10.96 -4.60 -7.34
N PHE A 336 10.72 -5.17 -6.17
CA PHE A 336 11.71 -5.94 -5.41
C PHE A 336 11.80 -7.42 -5.81
N ARG A 337 10.99 -7.86 -6.77
CA ARG A 337 10.99 -9.25 -7.23
C ARG A 337 12.38 -9.68 -7.70
N GLY A 338 12.78 -10.89 -7.29
CA GLY A 338 14.09 -11.47 -7.60
C GLY A 338 15.21 -11.03 -6.66
N LEU A 339 15.00 -10.05 -5.78
CA LEU A 339 15.98 -9.66 -4.77
C LEU A 339 15.85 -10.55 -3.52
N LYS A 340 16.95 -11.15 -3.09
CA LYS A 340 17.04 -11.82 -1.78
C LYS A 340 17.38 -10.84 -0.64
N LYS A 341 18.12 -9.78 -0.98
CA LYS A 341 18.55 -8.71 -0.09
C LYS A 341 18.69 -7.43 -0.91
N LEU A 342 18.42 -6.28 -0.30
CA LEU A 342 18.68 -4.99 -0.92
C LEU A 342 20.19 -4.74 -1.12
N PRO A 343 20.61 -4.07 -2.21
CA PRO A 343 22.01 -3.73 -2.43
C PRO A 343 22.54 -2.78 -1.36
N GLU A 344 23.86 -2.72 -1.20
CA GLU A 344 24.49 -1.75 -0.30
C GLU A 344 24.16 -0.31 -0.72
N ASN A 345 23.96 0.57 0.27
CA ASN A 345 23.54 1.96 0.06
C ASN A 345 22.24 2.11 -0.74
N PHE A 346 21.30 1.17 -0.58
CA PHE A 346 20.00 1.25 -1.23
C PHE A 346 19.23 2.51 -0.85
N ARG A 347 18.66 3.19 -1.84
CA ARG A 347 17.87 4.42 -1.70
C ARG A 347 16.53 4.23 -2.38
N PHE A 348 15.46 4.48 -1.62
CA PHE A 348 14.11 4.59 -2.18
C PHE A 348 13.66 6.04 -2.11
N ILE A 349 13.47 6.67 -3.26
CA ILE A 349 13.15 8.10 -3.38
C ILE A 349 11.69 8.25 -3.79
N ALA A 350 10.90 8.99 -3.03
CA ALA A 350 9.49 9.22 -3.31
C ALA A 350 9.02 10.58 -2.78
N ASP A 351 7.78 10.96 -3.10
CA ASP A 351 7.15 12.11 -2.47
C ASP A 351 6.91 11.86 -0.97
N GLY A 352 6.58 12.92 -0.22
CA GLY A 352 6.30 12.87 1.23
C GLY A 352 5.04 12.09 1.63
N TYR A 353 4.53 11.20 0.78
CA TYR A 353 3.29 10.48 1.04
C TYR A 353 3.47 9.33 2.02
N SER A 354 2.53 9.22 2.97
CA SER A 354 2.63 8.29 4.10
C SER A 354 2.58 6.81 3.72
N ALA A 355 2.08 6.47 2.53
CA ALA A 355 2.07 5.08 2.06
C ALA A 355 3.49 4.51 1.91
N TYR A 356 4.47 5.30 1.45
CA TYR A 356 5.81 4.79 1.21
C TYR A 356 6.53 4.33 2.49
N PRO A 357 6.57 5.12 3.58
CA PRO A 357 7.22 4.66 4.82
C PRO A 357 6.45 3.53 5.50
N LEU A 358 5.12 3.49 5.36
CA LEU A 358 4.32 2.36 5.85
C LEU A 358 4.62 1.07 5.08
N ALA A 359 4.77 1.15 3.75
CA ALA A 359 5.16 0.01 2.95
C ALA A 359 6.58 -0.47 3.33
N ALA A 360 7.55 0.43 3.48
CA ALA A 360 8.90 0.08 3.93
C ALA A 360 8.90 -0.64 5.29
N GLN A 361 8.08 -0.20 6.25
CA GLN A 361 7.91 -0.88 7.53
C GLN A 361 7.37 -2.31 7.37
N GLN A 362 6.47 -2.54 6.42
CA GLN A 362 5.94 -3.88 6.12
C GLN A 362 7.00 -4.81 5.53
N PHE A 363 7.85 -4.31 4.63
CA PHE A 363 8.98 -5.08 4.10
C PHE A 363 10.00 -5.43 5.20
N PHE A 364 10.32 -4.49 6.09
CA PHE A 364 11.20 -4.77 7.23
C PHE A 364 10.59 -5.79 8.19
N ARG A 365 9.27 -5.75 8.42
CA ARG A 365 8.59 -6.74 9.26
C ARG A 365 8.67 -8.15 8.66
N GLU A 366 8.51 -8.26 7.34
CA GLU A 366 8.48 -9.55 6.64
C GLU A 366 9.87 -10.16 6.44
N TYR A 367 10.85 -9.35 6.03
CA TYR A 367 12.17 -9.84 5.62
C TYR A 367 13.33 -9.36 6.52
N GLY A 368 13.04 -8.66 7.62
CA GLY A 368 14.03 -8.19 8.57
C GLY A 368 15.07 -7.25 7.94
N ASP A 369 16.33 -7.36 8.41
CA ASP A 369 17.43 -6.50 7.97
C ASP A 369 17.76 -6.63 6.47
N ALA A 370 17.32 -7.70 5.80
CA ALA A 370 17.54 -7.86 4.36
C ALA A 370 16.78 -6.82 3.52
N PHE A 371 15.67 -6.30 4.06
CA PHE A 371 14.84 -5.24 3.43
C PHE A 371 14.63 -4.05 4.37
N LYS A 372 15.68 -3.69 5.10
CA LYS A 372 15.70 -2.45 5.88
C LYS A 372 16.14 -1.28 5.01
N PHE A 373 15.24 -0.34 4.76
CA PHE A 373 15.52 0.88 4.01
C PHE A 373 14.64 2.04 4.48
N ASP A 374 15.15 3.25 4.28
CA ASP A 374 14.41 4.48 4.55
C ASP A 374 13.94 5.13 3.25
N ILE A 375 12.82 5.85 3.33
CA ILE A 375 12.28 6.62 2.22
C ILE A 375 12.94 8.01 2.23
N THR A 376 13.66 8.33 1.16
CA THR A 376 14.18 9.67 0.91
C THR A 376 13.06 10.53 0.33
N GLN A 377 12.43 11.33 1.18
CA GLN A 377 11.30 12.19 0.81
C GLN A 377 11.77 13.48 0.14
N VAL A 378 11.27 13.76 -1.07
CA VAL A 378 11.54 14.99 -1.82
C VAL A 378 10.27 15.83 -1.91
N ILE A 379 10.08 16.73 -0.93
CA ILE A 379 8.82 17.46 -0.71
C ILE A 379 8.89 18.82 -1.42
N GLY A 380 7.76 19.26 -1.99
CA GLY A 380 7.63 20.62 -2.53
C GLY A 380 8.22 20.81 -3.94
N LEU A 381 8.11 22.06 -4.42
CA LEU A 381 8.65 22.56 -5.70
C LEU A 381 9.92 23.41 -5.50
N THR A 382 10.17 23.85 -4.28
CA THR A 382 11.27 24.73 -3.87
C THR A 382 12.37 23.93 -3.19
N ASN A 383 13.63 24.35 -3.37
CA ASN A 383 14.81 23.72 -2.79
C ASN A 383 15.04 24.23 -1.36
N ASP A 384 14.05 24.04 -0.48
CA ASP A 384 14.06 24.65 0.86
C ASP A 384 15.00 23.93 1.84
N ASP A 385 15.39 22.68 1.55
CA ASP A 385 16.39 21.90 2.31
C ASP A 385 17.46 21.24 1.42
N ALA A 386 18.65 21.02 1.99
CA ALA A 386 19.82 20.45 1.29
C ALA A 386 19.53 19.06 0.69
N VAL A 387 18.70 18.26 1.37
CA VAL A 387 18.25 16.94 0.90
C VAL A 387 17.38 17.07 -0.35
N THR A 388 16.40 17.98 -0.37
CA THR A 388 15.57 18.20 -1.56
C THR A 388 16.41 18.67 -2.74
N THR A 389 17.43 19.50 -2.50
CA THR A 389 18.35 19.96 -3.56
C THR A 389 19.14 18.80 -4.18
N GLU A 390 19.71 17.92 -3.35
CA GLU A 390 20.50 16.77 -3.82
C GLU A 390 19.64 15.77 -4.61
N PHE A 391 18.43 15.46 -4.12
CA PHE A 391 17.58 14.43 -4.70
C PHE A 391 16.55 14.94 -5.73
N ARG A 392 16.53 16.26 -5.99
CA ARG A 392 15.64 16.91 -6.98
C ARG A 392 15.67 16.27 -8.38
N PRO A 393 16.85 15.88 -8.94
CA PRO A 393 16.91 15.27 -10.26
C PRO A 393 16.07 14.00 -10.36
N PHE A 394 16.06 13.16 -9.31
CA PHE A 394 15.26 11.94 -9.27
C PHE A 394 13.75 12.22 -9.35
N LYS A 395 13.29 13.25 -8.65
CA LYS A 395 11.88 13.65 -8.73
C LYS A 395 11.51 14.18 -10.12
N GLN A 396 12.38 14.95 -10.77
CA GLN A 396 12.16 15.38 -12.17
C GLN A 396 12.11 14.19 -13.14
N MET A 397 12.83 13.10 -12.85
CA MET A 397 12.83 11.90 -13.67
C MET A 397 11.47 11.18 -13.61
N VAL A 398 10.92 10.99 -12.41
CA VAL A 398 9.62 10.34 -12.25
C VAL A 398 8.46 11.24 -12.71
N GLU A 399 8.56 12.56 -12.52
CA GLU A 399 7.60 13.52 -13.09
C GLU A 399 7.58 13.45 -14.64
N ARG A 400 8.75 13.26 -15.27
CA ARG A 400 8.85 13.05 -16.73
C ARG A 400 8.23 11.72 -17.15
N LEU A 401 8.41 10.65 -16.38
CA LEU A 401 7.75 9.36 -16.59
C LEU A 401 6.22 9.53 -16.54
N ASN A 402 5.72 10.15 -15.47
CA ASN A 402 4.30 10.43 -15.25
C ASN A 402 3.71 11.28 -16.37
N ARG A 403 4.41 12.34 -16.82
CA ARG A 403 3.97 13.15 -17.95
C ARG A 403 3.87 12.34 -19.25
N THR A 404 4.81 11.41 -19.47
CA THR A 404 4.81 10.54 -20.65
C THR A 404 3.62 9.58 -20.64
N PHE A 405 3.34 8.96 -19.49
CA PHE A 405 2.12 8.15 -19.30
C PHE A 405 0.85 8.99 -19.48
N LYS A 406 0.86 10.21 -18.95
CA LYS A 406 -0.28 11.12 -19.04
C LYS A 406 -0.60 11.56 -20.46
N ALA A 407 0.39 11.63 -21.34
CA ALA A 407 0.15 11.90 -22.76
C ALA A 407 -0.71 10.79 -23.39
N SER A 408 -0.37 9.52 -23.17
CA SER A 408 -1.16 8.39 -23.67
C SER A 408 -2.52 8.25 -23.00
N TYR A 409 -2.59 8.51 -21.68
CA TYR A 409 -3.84 8.47 -20.93
C TYR A 409 -4.84 9.56 -21.33
N ARG A 410 -4.40 10.78 -21.68
CA ARG A 410 -5.31 11.89 -22.02
C ARG A 410 -6.27 11.56 -23.17
N VAL A 411 -5.82 10.75 -24.12
CA VAL A 411 -6.61 10.34 -25.29
C VAL A 411 -7.77 9.42 -24.93
N SER A 412 -7.72 8.70 -23.80
CA SER A 412 -8.81 7.83 -23.36
C SER A 412 -9.94 8.58 -22.65
N CYS A 413 -9.68 9.80 -22.16
CA CYS A 413 -10.60 10.57 -21.31
C CYS A 413 -11.03 9.85 -20.02
N GLY A 414 -10.31 8.81 -19.61
CA GLY A 414 -10.66 7.92 -18.49
C GLY A 414 -10.90 6.48 -18.95
N TYR A 415 -11.15 5.61 -17.98
CA TYR A 415 -11.45 4.19 -18.21
C TYR A 415 -12.88 3.86 -17.75
N ASP A 416 -13.49 2.83 -18.36
CA ASP A 416 -14.79 2.34 -17.94
C ASP A 416 -14.71 1.46 -16.67
N ASN A 417 -13.61 0.76 -16.45
CA ASN A 417 -13.42 -0.10 -15.27
C ASN A 417 -11.93 -0.27 -14.92
N TYR A 418 -11.65 -0.78 -13.72
CA TYR A 418 -10.29 -0.96 -13.22
C TYR A 418 -9.49 -2.00 -14.00
N ASP A 419 -10.14 -3.05 -14.50
CA ASP A 419 -9.49 -4.05 -15.35
C ASP A 419 -8.96 -3.39 -16.63
N GLY A 420 -9.79 -2.59 -17.31
CA GLY A 420 -9.40 -1.81 -18.49
C GLY A 420 -8.23 -0.86 -18.21
N ALA A 421 -8.23 -0.23 -17.03
CA ALA A 421 -7.11 0.60 -16.59
C ALA A 421 -5.82 -0.23 -16.39
N ASN A 422 -5.92 -1.37 -15.70
CA ASN A 422 -4.81 -2.31 -15.47
C ASN A 422 -4.22 -2.84 -16.79
N TYR A 423 -5.06 -3.21 -17.76
CA TYR A 423 -4.62 -3.69 -19.06
C TYR A 423 -3.89 -2.60 -19.84
N ASN A 424 -4.43 -1.38 -19.85
CA ASN A 424 -3.81 -0.26 -20.55
C ASN A 424 -2.46 0.13 -19.93
N VAL A 425 -2.36 0.20 -18.59
CA VAL A 425 -1.10 0.47 -17.90
C VAL A 425 -0.08 -0.65 -18.18
N SER A 426 -0.50 -1.92 -18.14
CA SER A 426 0.40 -3.06 -18.41
C SER A 426 0.98 -3.02 -19.83
N LEU A 427 0.16 -2.73 -20.85
CA LEU A 427 0.64 -2.56 -22.22
C LEU A 427 1.56 -1.34 -22.35
N TRP A 428 1.23 -0.24 -21.67
CA TRP A 428 2.05 0.96 -21.69
C TRP A 428 3.43 0.72 -21.05
N VAL A 429 3.48 -0.02 -19.95
CA VAL A 429 4.75 -0.44 -19.31
C VAL A 429 5.54 -1.35 -20.23
N ALA A 430 4.90 -2.33 -20.88
CA ALA A 430 5.55 -3.19 -21.87
C ALA A 430 6.17 -2.37 -23.01
N TYR A 431 5.40 -1.45 -23.58
CA TYR A 431 5.87 -0.51 -24.59
C TYR A 431 7.05 0.34 -24.08
N TYR A 432 6.91 0.94 -22.89
CA TYR A 432 7.94 1.82 -22.31
C TYR A 432 9.27 1.09 -22.09
N ASN A 433 9.23 -0.12 -21.53
CA ASN A 433 10.42 -0.89 -21.16
C ASN A 433 11.11 -1.56 -22.36
N PHE A 434 10.35 -2.06 -23.35
CA PHE A 434 10.89 -2.95 -24.39
C PHE A 434 10.84 -2.41 -25.81
N LEU A 435 9.95 -1.45 -26.11
CA LEU A 435 9.70 -1.02 -27.50
C LEU A 435 10.01 0.46 -27.74
N ARG A 436 9.84 1.31 -26.72
CA ARG A 436 10.00 2.76 -26.84
C ARG A 436 11.50 3.12 -26.94
N PRO A 437 11.92 3.90 -27.94
CA PRO A 437 13.26 4.47 -27.96
C PRO A 437 13.38 5.61 -26.94
N HIS A 438 14.49 5.66 -26.22
CA HIS A 438 14.71 6.68 -25.18
C HIS A 438 15.92 7.56 -25.48
N LYS A 439 15.72 8.89 -25.44
CA LYS A 439 16.79 9.87 -25.70
C LYS A 439 18.03 9.66 -24.81
N HIS A 440 17.84 9.34 -23.53
CA HIS A 440 18.95 9.12 -22.61
C HIS A 440 19.78 7.86 -22.92
N LYS A 441 19.24 6.96 -23.75
CA LYS A 441 19.90 5.73 -24.19
C LYS A 441 20.21 5.78 -25.69
N ASN A 442 20.54 6.97 -26.20
CA ASN A 442 20.82 7.22 -27.62
C ASN A 442 19.74 6.65 -28.55
N TYR A 443 18.46 6.86 -28.20
CA TYR A 443 17.30 6.37 -28.94
C TYR A 443 17.18 4.84 -29.04
N HIS A 444 17.82 4.10 -28.14
CA HIS A 444 17.61 2.65 -27.97
C HIS A 444 16.54 2.36 -26.91
N VAL A 445 16.04 1.12 -26.90
CA VAL A 445 15.10 0.60 -25.90
C VAL A 445 15.80 0.31 -24.57
N LEU A 446 15.08 0.36 -23.45
CA LEU A 446 15.68 0.19 -22.11
C LEU A 446 16.15 -1.23 -21.86
N ASN A 447 15.34 -2.21 -22.23
CA ASN A 447 15.63 -3.61 -22.03
C ASN A 447 15.76 -4.30 -23.38
N LYS A 448 16.96 -4.78 -23.67
CA LYS A 448 17.23 -5.52 -24.90
C LYS A 448 16.81 -6.96 -24.72
N VAL A 449 16.06 -7.48 -25.69
CA VAL A 449 15.66 -8.87 -25.77
C VAL A 449 16.02 -9.31 -27.17
N GLU A 450 16.97 -10.24 -27.29
CA GLU A 450 17.57 -10.67 -28.57
C GLU A 450 16.51 -11.00 -29.63
N MET A 451 15.48 -11.74 -29.23
CA MET A 451 14.37 -12.11 -30.11
C MET A 451 13.65 -10.88 -30.71
N LEU A 452 13.50 -9.78 -29.97
CA LEU A 452 12.85 -8.56 -30.46
C LEU A 452 13.74 -7.74 -31.40
N GLU A 453 15.07 -7.91 -31.35
CA GLU A 453 16.00 -7.21 -32.25
C GLU A 453 15.92 -7.78 -33.68
N GLY A 454 15.60 -9.06 -33.83
CA GLY A 454 15.38 -9.71 -35.13
C GLY A 454 14.06 -9.34 -35.83
N ALA A 455 13.16 -8.60 -35.18
CA ALA A 455 11.92 -8.16 -35.82
C ALA A 455 12.08 -6.85 -36.59
N GLU A 456 11.70 -6.89 -37.87
CA GLU A 456 11.81 -5.77 -38.81
C GLU A 456 10.99 -4.54 -38.40
N ASN A 457 9.80 -4.73 -37.83
CA ASN A 457 8.85 -3.66 -37.55
C ASN A 457 8.11 -3.83 -36.20
N MET A 458 7.38 -2.78 -35.78
CA MET A 458 6.66 -2.78 -34.51
C MET A 458 5.57 -3.86 -34.40
N PRO A 459 4.77 -4.14 -35.45
CA PRO A 459 3.88 -5.29 -35.43
C PRO A 459 4.60 -6.60 -35.14
N GLY A 460 5.74 -6.88 -35.79
CA GLY A 460 6.54 -8.07 -35.50
C GLY A 460 7.02 -8.12 -34.04
N LYS A 461 7.48 -6.99 -33.49
CA LYS A 461 7.89 -6.90 -32.08
C LYS A 461 6.74 -7.19 -31.11
N TRP A 462 5.52 -6.74 -31.41
CA TRP A 462 4.35 -7.07 -30.60
C TRP A 462 4.00 -8.56 -30.66
N GLN A 463 4.09 -9.20 -31.83
CA GLN A 463 3.87 -10.65 -31.96
C GLN A 463 4.85 -11.44 -31.10
N LEU A 464 6.13 -11.05 -31.12
CA LEU A 464 7.17 -11.69 -30.32
C LEU A 464 6.98 -11.45 -28.82
N LEU A 465 6.55 -10.26 -28.39
CA LEU A 465 6.20 -10.03 -26.98
C LEU A 465 5.02 -10.90 -26.52
N ILE A 466 4.01 -11.10 -27.38
CA ILE A 466 2.91 -12.03 -27.09
C ILE A 466 3.45 -13.46 -26.95
N TYR A 467 4.32 -13.88 -27.87
CA TYR A 467 4.96 -15.20 -27.80
C TYR A 467 5.77 -15.40 -26.49
N LEU A 468 6.61 -14.43 -26.12
CA LEU A 468 7.36 -14.45 -24.86
C LEU A 468 6.44 -14.49 -23.64
N GLY A 469 5.31 -13.78 -23.70
CA GLY A 469 4.23 -13.87 -22.74
C GLY A 469 3.68 -15.28 -22.57
N GLN A 470 3.34 -15.95 -23.68
CA GLN A 470 2.85 -17.33 -23.67
C GLN A 470 3.88 -18.30 -23.09
N GLN A 471 5.16 -18.18 -23.47
CA GLN A 471 6.24 -19.00 -22.92
C GLN A 471 6.41 -18.80 -21.40
N THR A 472 6.25 -17.56 -20.93
CA THR A 472 6.32 -17.26 -19.49
C THR A 472 5.15 -17.87 -18.74
N ILE A 473 3.93 -17.79 -19.29
CA ILE A 473 2.73 -18.42 -18.70
C ILE A 473 2.93 -19.93 -18.58
N LEU A 474 3.41 -20.59 -19.63
CA LEU A 474 3.67 -22.03 -19.63
C LEU A 474 4.66 -22.41 -18.50
N ARG A 475 5.77 -21.69 -18.39
CA ARG A 475 6.76 -21.91 -17.33
C ARG A 475 6.18 -21.73 -15.92
N LEU A 476 5.34 -20.72 -15.72
CA LEU A 476 4.69 -20.48 -14.42
C LEU A 476 3.70 -21.60 -14.07
N GLN A 477 2.98 -22.14 -15.06
CA GLN A 477 2.08 -23.28 -14.86
C GLN A 477 2.85 -24.55 -14.49
N GLU A 478 3.97 -24.82 -15.17
CA GLU A 478 4.86 -25.94 -14.84
C GLU A 478 5.42 -25.83 -13.41
N GLN A 479 5.84 -24.63 -13.00
CA GLN A 479 6.31 -24.36 -11.64
C GLN A 479 5.23 -24.61 -10.59
N GLN A 480 4.00 -24.13 -10.81
CA GLN A 480 2.88 -24.36 -9.88
C GLN A 480 2.53 -25.85 -9.74
N VAL A 481 2.59 -26.62 -10.83
CA VAL A 481 2.37 -28.07 -10.80
C VAL A 481 3.49 -28.76 -10.01
N SER A 482 4.74 -28.34 -10.17
CA SER A 482 5.87 -28.92 -9.42
C SER A 482 5.81 -28.62 -7.92
N GLU A 483 5.37 -27.42 -7.52
CA GLU A 483 5.23 -27.04 -6.11
C GLU A 483 4.04 -27.73 -5.44
N GLY A 484 2.97 -28.03 -6.18
CA GLY A 484 1.79 -28.76 -5.69
C GLY A 484 1.98 -30.29 -5.58
N ILE A 485 3.02 -30.86 -6.19
CA ILE A 485 3.37 -32.30 -6.07
C ILE A 485 4.27 -32.55 -4.84
N CYS A 486 4.91 -31.52 -4.29
CA CYS A 486 5.76 -31.59 -3.10
C CYS A 486 5.09 -31.13 -1.80
N SER A 487 3.78 -30.87 -1.80
CA SER A 487 3.00 -30.45 -0.62
C SER A 487 2.12 -31.56 -0.06
#